data_AF-A0A7X6TI36-F1
#
_entry.id   AF-A0A7X6TI36-F1
#
_cell.length_a   1.000
_cell.length_b   1.000
_cell.length_c   1.000
_cell.angle_alpha   90.00
_cell.angle_beta   90.00
_cell.angle_gamma   90.00
#
_symmetry.space_group_name_H-M   'P 1'
#
loop_
_entity.id
_entity.type
_entity.pdbx_description
1 polymer ?
#
loop_
_entity_poly.entity_id
_entity_poly.type
_entity_poly.pdbx_seq_one_letter_code
_entity_poly.pdbx_strand_id
1 'polypeptide(L)'
;MFSFIQAIAERKIQQAITEGTLPDLSHWKNKPLPPDDMAGVPADLRMAYRLLKNAGYVPEEVALHQEIARIEDVLPHCTDEREKIRQLRRISCLKTRLEGRLGRSLQLGEDGEYYSRVVERLSTPRKG
;
A
#
# COMPACT_ATOMS: atom_id res chain seq x y z
N MET A 1 -8.52 -1.72 -25.14
CA MET A 1 -9.78 -2.15 -24.47
C MET A 1 -10.28 -1.14 -23.41
N PHE A 2 -10.02 0.18 -23.54
CA PHE A 2 -10.49 1.21 -22.57
C PHE A 2 -11.05 2.48 -23.23
N SER A 3 -11.55 2.37 -24.46
CA SER A 3 -11.97 3.52 -25.31
C SER A 3 -12.99 4.45 -24.61
N PHE A 4 -13.92 3.88 -23.83
CA PHE A 4 -14.97 4.67 -23.17
C PHE A 4 -14.45 5.59 -22.05
N ILE A 5 -13.50 5.12 -21.23
CA ILE A 5 -12.90 5.96 -20.16
C ILE A 5 -12.15 7.14 -20.79
N GLN A 6 -11.45 6.89 -21.89
CA GLN A 6 -10.76 7.93 -22.64
C GLN A 6 -11.73 8.95 -23.22
N ALA A 7 -12.86 8.51 -23.77
CA ALA A 7 -13.91 9.40 -24.27
C ALA A 7 -14.52 10.28 -23.16
N ILE A 8 -14.73 9.73 -21.96
CA ILE A 8 -15.20 10.51 -20.80
C ILE A 8 -14.15 11.53 -20.38
N ALA A 9 -12.88 11.12 -20.29
CA ALA A 9 -11.78 12.00 -19.90
C ALA A 9 -11.66 13.18 -20.86
N GLU A 10 -11.65 12.90 -22.17
CA GLU A 10 -11.58 13.93 -23.23
C GLU A 10 -12.73 14.93 -23.12
N ARG A 11 -13.97 14.44 -22.96
CA ARG A 11 -15.14 15.31 -22.80
C ARG A 11 -15.03 16.20 -21.57
N LYS A 12 -14.55 15.68 -20.43
CA LYS A 12 -14.35 16.47 -19.22
C LYS A 12 -13.24 17.51 -19.37
N ILE A 13 -12.15 17.18 -20.06
CA ILE A 13 -11.06 18.12 -20.35
C ILE A 13 -11.58 19.26 -21.21
N GLN A 14 -12.30 18.94 -22.30
CA GLN A 14 -12.91 19.95 -23.17
C GLN A 14 -13.88 20.85 -22.41
N GLN A 15 -14.72 20.28 -21.55
CA GLN A 15 -15.62 21.04 -20.70
C GLN A 15 -14.87 22.02 -19.78
N ALA A 16 -13.82 21.57 -19.10
CA ALA A 16 -13.01 22.43 -18.23
C ALA A 16 -12.28 23.55 -19.02
N ILE A 17 -11.88 23.29 -20.27
CA ILE A 17 -11.32 24.31 -21.17
C ILE A 17 -12.38 25.36 -21.50
N THR A 18 -13.59 24.93 -21.88
CA THR A 18 -14.68 25.86 -22.23
C THR A 18 -15.16 26.70 -21.05
N GLU A 19 -15.16 26.13 -19.85
CA GLU A 19 -15.56 26.82 -18.62
C GLU A 19 -14.42 27.67 -18.03
N GLY A 20 -13.19 27.54 -18.53
CA GLY A 20 -12.02 28.24 -18.00
C GLY A 20 -11.64 27.81 -16.58
N THR A 21 -12.08 26.65 -16.12
CA THR A 21 -11.84 26.12 -14.76
C THR A 21 -10.53 25.33 -14.64
N LEU A 22 -9.76 25.27 -15.73
CA LEU A 22 -8.49 24.55 -15.74
C LEU A 22 -7.46 25.24 -14.82
N PRO A 23 -6.81 24.48 -13.92
CA PRO A 23 -5.78 25.04 -13.07
C PRO A 23 -4.56 25.47 -13.89
N ASP A 24 -3.83 26.49 -13.42
CA ASP A 24 -2.57 26.89 -14.04
C ASP A 24 -1.49 25.82 -13.80
N LEU A 25 -1.14 25.10 -14.87
CA LEU A 25 -0.12 24.05 -14.88
C LEU A 25 1.23 24.54 -15.41
N SER A 26 1.42 25.86 -15.59
CA SER A 26 2.66 26.47 -16.11
C SER A 26 3.93 26.01 -15.37
N HIS A 27 3.83 25.86 -14.04
CA HIS A 27 4.91 25.40 -13.17
C HIS A 27 5.33 23.93 -13.35
N TRP A 28 4.54 23.12 -14.07
CA TRP A 28 4.86 21.74 -14.45
C TRP A 28 5.55 21.64 -15.81
N LYS A 29 5.63 22.74 -16.58
CA LYS A 29 6.25 22.74 -17.90
C LYS A 29 7.72 22.30 -17.79
N ASN A 30 8.11 21.34 -18.62
CA ASN A 30 9.45 20.73 -18.66
C ASN A 30 9.88 19.99 -17.38
N LYS A 31 8.97 19.70 -16.45
CA LYS A 31 9.28 18.83 -15.31
C LYS A 31 9.04 17.36 -15.70
N PRO A 32 9.95 16.45 -15.32
CA PRO A 32 9.71 15.03 -15.51
C PRO A 32 8.47 14.60 -14.71
N LEU A 33 7.72 13.65 -15.26
CA LEU A 33 6.63 13.02 -14.52
C LEU A 33 7.20 12.32 -13.28
N PRO A 34 6.46 12.31 -12.16
CA PRO A 34 6.82 11.48 -11.02
C PRO A 34 6.87 10.00 -11.44
N PRO A 35 7.70 9.19 -10.77
CA PRO A 35 7.78 7.77 -11.05
C PRO A 35 6.41 7.11 -10.87
N ASP A 36 6.03 6.22 -11.80
CA ASP A 36 4.78 5.47 -11.72
C ASP A 36 4.84 4.52 -10.53
N ASP A 37 3.99 4.79 -9.55
CA ASP A 37 3.82 4.01 -8.32
C ASP A 37 3.28 2.59 -8.59
N MET A 38 2.80 2.31 -9.81
CA MET A 38 2.36 0.99 -10.25
C MET A 38 3.24 0.37 -11.34
N ALA A 39 4.50 0.80 -11.50
CA ALA A 39 5.42 0.26 -12.49
C ALA A 39 5.63 -1.27 -12.37
N GLY A 40 5.49 -1.84 -11.17
CA GLY A 40 5.57 -3.29 -10.93
C GLY A 40 4.29 -4.08 -11.27
N VAL A 41 3.21 -3.42 -11.66
CA VAL A 41 1.94 -4.05 -12.03
C VAL A 41 1.87 -4.23 -13.55
N PRO A 42 1.44 -5.40 -14.06
CA PRO A 42 1.23 -5.61 -15.50
C PRO A 42 0.36 -4.52 -16.12
N ALA A 43 0.70 -4.11 -17.35
CA ALA A 43 0.09 -2.95 -18.01
C ALA A 43 -1.45 -3.03 -18.05
N ASP A 44 -1.99 -4.22 -18.33
CA ASP A 44 -3.42 -4.46 -18.47
C ASP A 44 -4.17 -4.33 -17.12
N LEU A 45 -3.48 -4.56 -16.00
CA LEU A 45 -4.05 -4.52 -14.65
C LEU A 45 -3.94 -3.14 -14.00
N ARG A 46 -2.97 -2.30 -14.41
CA ARG A 46 -2.71 -1.00 -13.78
C ARG A 46 -3.94 -0.12 -13.67
N MET A 47 -4.76 -0.05 -14.72
CA MET A 47 -5.96 0.81 -14.72
C MET A 47 -6.98 0.36 -13.66
N ALA A 48 -7.23 -0.95 -13.56
CA ALA A 48 -8.13 -1.51 -12.56
C ALA A 48 -7.63 -1.25 -11.12
N TYR A 49 -6.34 -1.45 -10.88
CA TYR A 49 -5.72 -1.16 -9.57
C TYR A 49 -5.76 0.33 -9.21
N ARG A 50 -5.52 1.23 -10.18
CA ARG A 50 -5.63 2.69 -9.96
C ARG A 50 -7.05 3.09 -9.60
N LEU A 51 -8.06 2.53 -10.26
CA LEU A 51 -9.46 2.80 -9.93
C LEU A 51 -9.79 2.37 -8.50
N LEU A 52 -9.39 1.17 -8.10
CA LEU A 52 -9.59 0.67 -6.73
C LEU A 52 -8.87 1.54 -5.70
N LYS A 53 -7.61 1.90 -5.95
CA LYS A 53 -6.82 2.77 -5.08
C LYS A 53 -7.48 4.16 -4.93
N ASN A 54 -7.92 4.76 -6.03
CA ASN A 54 -8.56 6.09 -6.02
C ASN A 54 -9.92 6.08 -5.35
N ALA A 55 -10.65 4.95 -5.40
CA ALA A 55 -11.91 4.76 -4.68
C ALA A 55 -11.73 4.52 -3.17
N GLY A 56 -10.48 4.50 -2.67
CA GLY A 56 -10.16 4.20 -1.28
C GLY A 56 -10.32 2.72 -0.93
N TYR A 57 -10.36 1.82 -1.93
CA TYR A 57 -10.45 0.39 -1.69
C TYR A 57 -9.09 -0.13 -1.21
N VAL A 58 -9.01 -0.40 0.09
CA VAL A 58 -7.84 -1.01 0.72
C VAL A 58 -7.97 -2.53 0.56
N PRO A 59 -7.01 -3.22 -0.08
CA PRO A 59 -7.00 -4.68 -0.11
C PRO A 59 -7.09 -5.24 1.32
N GLU A 60 -7.86 -6.30 1.54
CA GLU A 60 -8.07 -6.86 2.89
C GLU A 60 -6.75 -7.28 3.54
N GLU A 61 -5.75 -7.67 2.74
CA GLU A 61 -4.40 -7.97 3.18
C GLU A 61 -3.75 -6.76 3.87
N VAL A 62 -3.90 -5.57 3.27
CA VAL A 62 -3.40 -4.31 3.84
C VAL A 62 -4.19 -3.94 5.11
N ALA A 63 -5.50 -4.19 5.14
CA ALA A 63 -6.32 -3.96 6.32
C ALA A 63 -5.92 -4.88 7.50
N LEU A 64 -5.65 -6.16 7.22
CA LEU A 64 -5.15 -7.13 8.19
C LEU A 64 -3.76 -6.72 8.72
N HIS A 65 -2.86 -6.27 7.84
CA HIS A 65 -1.56 -5.73 8.24
C HIS A 65 -1.69 -4.53 9.18
N GLN A 66 -2.58 -3.58 8.86
CA GLN A 66 -2.84 -2.43 9.72
C GLN A 66 -3.42 -2.84 11.08
N GLU A 67 -4.28 -3.86 11.12
CA GLU A 67 -4.83 -4.37 12.38
C GLU A 67 -3.75 -5.02 13.26
N ILE A 68 -2.87 -5.83 12.67
CA ILE A 68 -1.73 -6.42 13.37
C ILE A 68 -0.84 -5.31 13.95
N ALA A 69 -0.44 -4.32 13.14
CA ALA A 69 0.39 -3.21 13.58
C ALA A 69 -0.25 -2.42 14.73
N ARG A 70 -1.55 -2.14 14.67
CA ARG A 70 -2.27 -1.46 15.76
C ARG A 70 -2.23 -2.24 17.07
N ILE A 71 -2.37 -3.57 17.03
CA ILE A 71 -2.31 -4.40 18.24
C ILE A 71 -0.88 -4.44 18.78
N GLU A 72 0.11 -4.55 17.89
CA GLU A 72 1.54 -4.52 18.23
C GLU A 72 1.96 -3.18 18.87
N ASP A 73 1.40 -2.04 18.43
CA ASP A 73 1.68 -0.71 19.00
C ASP A 73 1.10 -0.52 20.42
N VAL A 74 -0.03 -1.16 20.71
CA VAL A 74 -0.73 -1.06 22.01
C VAL A 74 -0.15 -2.04 23.02
N LEU A 75 0.39 -3.18 22.56
CA LEU A 75 0.92 -4.25 23.41
C LEU A 75 1.97 -3.82 24.47
N PRO A 76 2.91 -2.90 24.18
CA PRO A 76 3.90 -2.42 25.15
C PRO A 76 3.29 -1.65 26.32
N HIS A 77 2.11 -1.07 26.10
CA HIS A 77 1.42 -0.24 27.08
C HIS A 77 0.42 -1.03 27.94
N CYS A 78 0.22 -2.32 27.65
CA CYS A 78 -0.63 -3.20 28.44
C CYS A 78 0.08 -3.68 29.71
N THR A 79 -0.45 -3.32 30.89
CA THR A 79 0.05 -3.77 32.20
C THR A 79 -0.54 -5.09 32.68
N ASP A 80 -1.65 -5.57 32.08
CA ASP A 80 -2.28 -6.85 32.43
C ASP A 80 -1.73 -8.00 31.57
N GLU A 81 -1.07 -8.95 32.23
CA GLU A 81 -0.49 -10.16 31.63
C GLU A 81 -1.54 -10.99 30.88
N ARG A 82 -2.77 -11.09 31.41
CA ARG A 82 -3.84 -11.88 30.79
C ARG A 82 -4.31 -11.24 29.48
N GLU A 83 -4.38 -9.92 29.47
CA GLU A 83 -4.77 -9.17 28.28
C GLU A 83 -3.65 -9.22 27.23
N LYS A 84 -2.39 -9.11 27.65
CA LYS A 84 -1.23 -9.28 26.76
C LYS A 84 -1.23 -10.64 26.06
N ILE A 85 -1.50 -11.73 26.78
CA ILE A 85 -1.61 -13.08 26.19
C ILE A 85 -2.78 -13.16 25.19
N ARG A 86 -3.92 -12.52 25.49
CA ARG A 86 -5.07 -12.47 24.58
C ARG A 86 -4.74 -11.74 23.29
N GLN A 87 -4.06 -10.60 23.37
CA GLN A 87 -3.66 -9.81 22.21
C GLN A 87 -2.62 -10.54 21.34
N LEU A 88 -1.66 -11.24 21.96
CA LEU A 88 -0.69 -12.09 21.24
C LEU A 88 -1.36 -13.24 20.47
N ARG A 89 -2.37 -13.89 21.07
CA ARG A 89 -3.16 -14.92 20.38
C ARG A 89 -3.96 -14.34 19.21
N ARG A 90 -4.49 -13.13 19.37
CA ARG A 90 -5.20 -12.41 18.30
C ARG A 90 -4.26 -12.10 17.13
N ILE A 91 -3.07 -11.56 17.41
CA ILE A 91 -2.04 -11.33 16.39
C ILE A 91 -1.71 -12.63 15.64
N SER A 92 -1.52 -13.73 16.37
CA SER A 92 -1.21 -15.04 15.77
C SER A 92 -2.31 -15.50 14.81
N CYS A 93 -3.58 -15.38 15.20
CA CYS A 93 -4.73 -15.72 14.35
C CYS A 93 -4.82 -14.83 13.09
N LEU A 94 -4.60 -13.51 13.24
CA LEU A 94 -4.59 -12.58 12.12
C LEU A 94 -3.46 -12.88 11.13
N LYS A 95 -2.27 -13.24 11.63
CA LYS A 95 -1.13 -13.68 10.80
C LYS A 95 -1.49 -14.94 10.00
N THR A 96 -2.05 -15.98 10.63
CA THR A 96 -2.48 -17.19 9.93
C THR A 96 -3.56 -16.92 8.87
N ARG A 97 -4.54 -16.06 9.17
CA ARG A 97 -5.58 -15.67 8.20
C ARG A 97 -4.99 -14.98 6.97
N LEU A 98 -4.00 -14.12 7.17
CA LEU A 98 -3.30 -13.41 6.11
C LEU A 98 -2.50 -14.37 5.21
N GLU A 99 -1.80 -15.34 5.80
CA GLU A 99 -1.07 -16.39 5.06
C GLU A 99 -2.01 -17.24 4.19
N GLY A 100 -3.12 -17.70 4.76
CA GLY A 100 -4.11 -18.50 4.03
C GLY A 100 -4.68 -17.77 2.82
N ARG A 101 -4.85 -16.45 2.91
CA ARG A 101 -5.38 -15.61 1.82
C ARG A 101 -4.36 -15.37 0.70
N LEU A 102 -3.09 -15.21 1.05
CA LEU A 102 -2.03 -14.98 0.07
C LEU A 102 -1.59 -16.25 -0.66
N GLY A 103 -2.03 -17.43 -0.21
CA GLY A 103 -1.64 -18.71 -0.81
C GLY A 103 -0.14 -19.02 -0.70
N ARG A 104 0.57 -18.25 0.14
CA ARG A 104 2.00 -18.39 0.44
C ARG A 104 2.21 -18.07 1.91
N SER A 105 3.11 -18.79 2.57
CA SER A 105 3.55 -18.40 3.91
C SER A 105 4.26 -17.05 3.83
N LEU A 106 3.82 -16.12 4.66
CA LEU A 106 4.48 -14.83 4.81
C LEU A 106 5.60 -15.01 5.83
N GLN A 107 6.79 -15.34 5.35
CA GLN A 107 8.00 -15.21 6.16
C GLN A 107 8.38 -13.72 6.31
N LEU A 108 7.49 -12.93 6.93
CA LEU A 108 7.65 -11.50 7.18
C LEU A 108 7.91 -11.20 8.68
N GLY A 109 8.19 -12.22 9.48
CA GLY A 109 8.64 -12.07 10.88
C GLY A 109 10.16 -12.11 11.03
N GLU A 110 10.65 -12.07 12.28
CA GLU A 110 12.07 -12.20 12.62
C GLU A 110 12.70 -13.49 12.07
N ASP A 111 11.87 -14.52 11.84
CA ASP A 111 12.27 -15.83 11.30
C ASP A 111 12.37 -15.89 9.76
N GLY A 112 12.12 -14.78 9.05
CA GLY A 112 12.11 -14.75 7.58
C GLY A 112 13.45 -14.38 6.93
N GLU A 113 13.76 -14.98 5.77
CA GLU A 113 14.96 -14.66 4.97
C GLU A 113 15.09 -13.17 4.59
N TYR A 114 13.97 -12.44 4.56
CA TYR A 114 13.96 -11.01 4.23
C TYR A 114 14.37 -10.14 5.43
N TYR A 115 13.99 -10.50 6.65
CA TYR A 115 14.29 -9.75 7.87
C TYR A 115 15.81 -9.71 8.10
N SER A 116 16.49 -10.85 7.95
CA SER A 116 17.95 -10.92 8.09
C SER A 116 18.69 -10.00 7.11
N ARG A 117 18.27 -9.95 5.84
CA ARG A 117 18.88 -9.07 4.81
C ARG A 117 18.65 -7.59 5.08
N VAL A 118 17.48 -7.22 5.60
CA VAL A 118 17.17 -5.83 5.95
C VAL A 118 17.94 -5.40 7.19
N VAL A 119 17.99 -6.24 8.23
CA VAL A 119 18.78 -6.00 9.44
C VAL A 119 20.26 -5.90 9.09
N GLU A 120 20.80 -6.79 8.25
CA GLU A 120 22.19 -6.72 7.77
C GLU A 120 22.49 -5.39 7.08
N ARG A 121 21.62 -4.93 6.18
CA ARG A 121 21.79 -3.63 5.50
C ARG A 121 21.68 -2.44 6.44
N LEU A 122 20.79 -2.47 7.43
CA LEU A 122 20.59 -1.39 8.39
C LEU A 122 21.64 -1.38 9.51
N SER A 123 22.23 -2.54 9.82
CA SER A 123 23.27 -2.72 10.84
C SER A 123 24.67 -2.41 10.34
N THR A 124 24.91 -2.38 9.02
CA THR A 124 26.16 -1.81 8.51
C THR A 124 26.19 -0.30 8.83
N PRO A 125 27.14 0.19 9.64
CA PRO A 125 27.26 1.62 9.87
C PRO A 125 27.56 2.30 8.54
N ARG A 126 26.80 3.34 8.23
CA ARG A 126 27.05 4.28 7.14
C ARG A 126 28.51 4.74 7.26
N LYS A 127 29.41 4.19 6.43
CA LYS A 127 30.78 4.68 6.31
C LYS A 127 30.70 6.15 5.91
N GLY A 128 31.13 7.02 6.82
CA GLY A 128 31.51 8.39 6.50
C GLY A 128 32.79 8.40 5.67
#